data_AF-A0A6J7CPP6-F1
#
_entry.id   AF-A0A6J7CPP6-F1
#
_cell.length_a   1.000
_cell.length_b   1.000
_cell.length_c   1.000
_cell.angle_alpha   90.00
_cell.angle_beta   90.00
_cell.angle_gamma   90.00
#
_symmetry.space_group_name_H-M   'P 1'
#
loop_
_entity.id
_entity.type
_entity.pdbx_description
1 polymer ?
#
loop_
_entity_poly.entity_id
_entity_poly.type
_entity_poly.pdbx_seq_one_letter_code
_entity_poly.pdbx_strand_id
1 'polypeptide(L)'
;MRRSTRFIVAGSAALLGITVLAGCSSSSSSDSSASAAASTTQMLPPVMVEQGATTAAAKVGDFVVINVKTIAGTTIATSTPDLLAISQGGTDGSADFNPGAQALAVGTGIITVTLPDGSTYDLTVTITE
;
A
#
# COMPACT_ATOMS: atom_id res chain seq x y z
N MET A 1 17.56 33.20 -34.60
CA MET A 1 18.39 32.29 -35.42
C MET A 1 19.40 31.56 -34.54
N ARG A 2 19.11 30.32 -34.14
CA ARG A 2 20.12 29.34 -33.70
C ARG A 2 19.69 27.96 -34.20
N ARG A 3 20.67 27.23 -34.72
CA ARG A 3 20.55 26.13 -35.68
C ARG A 3 19.96 24.86 -35.06
N SER A 4 19.21 24.17 -35.91
CA SER A 4 18.66 22.83 -35.79
C SER A 4 19.73 21.75 -35.62
N THR A 5 19.38 20.68 -34.90
CA THR A 5 19.80 19.31 -35.28
C THR A 5 18.66 18.34 -34.96
N ARG A 6 18.10 17.73 -36.01
CA ARG A 6 17.17 16.60 -35.93
C ARG A 6 18.00 15.33 -35.82
N PHE A 7 17.70 14.47 -34.84
CA PHE A 7 18.19 13.10 -34.83
C PHE A 7 17.02 12.16 -35.10
N ILE A 8 17.12 11.45 -36.22
CA ILE A 8 16.26 10.38 -36.70
C ILE A 8 16.83 9.08 -36.13
N VAL A 9 16.02 8.28 -35.43
CA VAL A 9 16.36 6.88 -35.11
C VAL A 9 15.24 5.99 -35.63
N ALA A 10 15.71 5.00 -36.39
CA ALA A 10 15.00 4.06 -37.21
C ALA A 10 14.16 3.05 -36.40
N GLY A 11 13.04 2.64 -37.01
CA GLY A 11 12.23 1.52 -36.57
C GLY A 11 12.74 0.17 -37.08
N SER A 12 11.86 -0.84 -36.94
CA SER A 12 11.98 -2.29 -37.23
C SER A 12 12.31 -3.08 -35.96
N ALA A 13 11.64 -4.18 -35.59
CA ALA A 13 10.66 -5.00 -36.29
C ALA A 13 9.86 -5.88 -35.30
N ALA A 14 8.64 -6.21 -35.73
CA ALA A 14 7.96 -7.51 -35.67
C ALA A 14 7.73 -8.25 -34.33
N LEU A 15 6.43 -8.38 -34.07
CA LEU A 15 5.71 -9.30 -33.17
C LEU A 15 5.82 -10.79 -33.59
N LEU A 16 5.33 -11.65 -32.67
CA LEU A 16 4.86 -13.05 -32.82
C LEU A 16 5.95 -14.12 -32.65
N GLY A 17 5.80 -15.15 -31.82
CA GLY A 17 4.69 -15.65 -31.02
C GLY A 17 5.18 -16.93 -30.32
N ILE A 18 4.85 -17.07 -29.04
CA ILE A 18 5.43 -18.07 -28.14
C ILE A 18 4.71 -19.42 -28.31
N THR A 19 5.52 -20.47 -28.22
CA THR A 19 5.26 -21.90 -28.34
C THR A 19 4.11 -22.42 -27.47
N VAL A 20 3.27 -23.25 -28.07
CA VAL A 20 2.24 -24.05 -27.41
C VAL A 20 2.92 -25.14 -26.57
N LEU A 21 2.73 -25.13 -25.25
CA LEU A 21 3.20 -26.18 -24.36
C LEU A 21 2.02 -27.06 -23.95
N ALA A 22 1.93 -28.21 -24.60
CA ALA A 22 1.13 -29.34 -24.17
C ALA A 22 1.91 -30.20 -23.15
N GLY A 23 1.18 -30.90 -22.29
CA GLY A 23 1.70 -32.02 -21.49
C GLY A 23 1.53 -31.81 -19.99
N CYS A 24 0.68 -32.60 -19.34
CA CYS A 24 1.04 -33.85 -18.63
C CYS A 24 1.85 -33.55 -17.35
N SER A 25 1.50 -33.97 -16.14
CA SER A 25 0.97 -35.28 -15.78
C SER A 25 0.43 -35.30 -14.34
N SER A 26 -0.51 -36.21 -14.15
CA SER A 26 -0.81 -36.99 -12.96
C SER A 26 0.37 -37.25 -12.00
N SER A 27 0.11 -37.17 -10.69
CA SER A 27 0.12 -38.33 -9.79
C SER A 27 0.49 -37.98 -8.35
N SER A 28 -0.23 -38.67 -7.46
CA SER A 28 -0.12 -38.74 -6.02
C SER A 28 1.25 -39.25 -5.54
N SER A 29 1.55 -38.87 -4.29
CA SER A 29 2.30 -39.62 -3.26
C SER A 29 3.71 -39.11 -2.90
N SER A 30 3.78 -38.62 -1.67
CA SER A 30 4.79 -38.88 -0.62
C SER A 30 6.27 -38.64 -0.94
N ASP A 31 6.90 -37.64 -0.32
CA ASP A 31 7.62 -37.83 0.96
C ASP A 31 8.40 -36.55 1.33
N SER A 32 8.41 -36.30 2.64
CA SER A 32 9.29 -35.47 3.44
C SER A 32 10.50 -34.84 2.73
N SER A 33 10.46 -33.51 2.57
CA SER A 33 11.65 -32.69 2.46
C SER A 33 11.56 -31.63 3.53
N ALA A 34 12.49 -31.66 4.49
CA ALA A 34 12.70 -30.58 5.43
C ALA A 34 12.99 -29.31 4.65
N SER A 35 11.95 -28.50 4.45
CA SER A 35 12.07 -27.20 3.82
C SER A 35 12.70 -26.27 4.85
N ALA A 36 13.97 -25.95 4.65
CA ALA A 36 14.54 -24.76 5.23
C ALA A 36 13.59 -23.61 4.86
N ALA A 37 12.93 -23.05 5.87
CA ALA A 37 12.01 -21.94 5.69
C ALA A 37 12.80 -20.79 5.05
N ALA A 38 12.67 -20.67 3.73
CA ALA A 38 12.91 -19.40 3.08
C ALA A 38 11.93 -18.45 3.73
N SER A 39 12.43 -17.53 4.54
CA SER A 39 11.65 -16.42 5.09
C SER A 39 11.17 -15.58 3.91
N THR A 40 10.08 -16.01 3.27
CA THR A 40 9.31 -15.16 2.38
C THR A 40 8.74 -14.09 3.29
N THR A 41 9.35 -12.90 3.31
CA THR A 41 8.76 -11.70 3.89
C THR A 41 7.43 -11.45 3.19
N GLN A 42 6.40 -12.13 3.66
CA GLN A 42 5.05 -12.02 3.15
C GLN A 42 4.58 -10.65 3.62
N MET A 43 4.42 -9.71 2.68
CA MET A 43 3.87 -8.40 3.02
C MET A 43 2.47 -8.62 3.58
N LEU A 44 2.28 -8.28 4.84
CA LEU A 44 0.98 -8.35 5.48
C LEU A 44 0.02 -7.40 4.76
N PRO A 45 -1.25 -7.81 4.55
CA PRO A 45 -2.23 -6.90 3.98
C PRO A 45 -2.43 -5.69 4.90
N PRO A 46 -2.63 -4.49 4.35
CA PRO A 46 -2.94 -3.31 5.16
C PRO A 46 -4.26 -3.44 5.91
N VAL A 47 -4.37 -2.76 7.04
CA VAL A 47 -5.62 -2.61 7.80
C VAL A 47 -6.43 -1.49 7.16
N MET A 48 -7.56 -1.83 6.54
CA MET A 48 -8.45 -0.85 5.89
C MET A 48 -9.48 -0.32 6.87
N VAL A 49 -9.61 1.00 6.95
CA VAL A 49 -10.55 1.70 7.83
C VAL A 49 -11.39 2.67 7.00
N GLU A 50 -12.71 2.65 7.20
CA GLU A 50 -13.60 3.55 6.48
C GLU A 50 -13.63 4.97 7.08
N GLN A 51 -13.99 5.95 6.26
CA GLN A 51 -14.20 7.33 6.71
C GLN A 51 -15.23 7.38 7.86
N GLY A 52 -14.88 8.13 8.91
CA GLY A 52 -15.72 8.33 10.11
C GLY A 52 -15.62 7.22 11.15
N ALA A 53 -14.81 6.19 10.93
CA ALA A 53 -14.50 5.21 11.96
C ALA A 53 -13.74 5.85 13.14
N THR A 54 -14.09 5.46 14.36
CA THR A 54 -13.48 5.99 15.59
C THR A 54 -12.46 5.04 16.20
N THR A 55 -12.42 3.78 15.78
CA THR A 55 -11.49 2.77 16.29
C THR A 55 -10.91 1.89 15.18
N ALA A 56 -9.67 1.46 15.35
CA ALA A 56 -9.00 0.43 14.55
C ALA A 56 -8.04 -0.39 15.41
N ALA A 57 -7.74 -1.61 14.96
CA ALA A 57 -6.75 -2.48 15.58
C ALA A 57 -5.65 -2.80 14.57
N ALA A 58 -4.39 -2.71 15.00
CA ALA A 58 -3.21 -2.98 14.19
C ALA A 58 -2.15 -3.72 15.02
N LYS A 59 -1.24 -4.40 14.34
CA LYS A 59 0.00 -4.91 14.94
C LYS A 59 1.17 -4.00 14.64
N VAL A 60 2.24 -4.09 15.42
CA VAL A 60 3.49 -3.40 15.10
C VAL A 60 3.97 -3.82 13.71
N GLY A 61 4.25 -2.84 12.86
CA GLY A 61 4.63 -3.04 11.46
C GLY A 61 3.47 -2.98 10.47
N ASP A 62 2.22 -3.10 10.92
CA ASP A 62 1.05 -2.95 10.04
C ASP A 62 0.91 -1.51 9.56
N PHE A 63 0.31 -1.37 8.37
CA PHE A 63 -0.08 -0.08 7.83
C PHE A 63 -1.60 0.05 7.87
N VAL A 64 -2.10 1.08 8.54
CA VAL A 64 -3.52 1.44 8.61
C VAL A 64 -3.83 2.42 7.49
N VAL A 65 -4.69 2.03 6.55
CA VAL A 65 -5.15 2.87 5.43
C VAL A 65 -6.55 3.39 5.75
N ILE A 66 -6.73 4.70 5.67
CA ILE A 66 -8.01 5.36 5.90
C ILE A 66 -8.65 5.61 4.53
N ASN A 67 -9.62 4.79 4.16
CA ASN A 67 -10.37 4.89 2.92
C ASN A 67 -11.30 6.10 2.97
N VAL A 68 -10.86 7.20 2.38
CA VAL A 68 -11.63 8.44 2.36
C VAL A 68 -12.33 8.62 1.02
N LYS A 69 -13.52 9.20 1.05
CA LYS A 69 -14.30 9.43 -0.17
C LYS A 69 -13.65 10.45 -1.13
N THR A 70 -12.97 11.43 -0.56
CA THR A 70 -12.29 12.51 -1.30
C THR A 70 -10.87 12.64 -0.77
N ILE A 71 -9.87 12.39 -1.62
CA ILE A 71 -8.45 12.47 -1.21
C ILE A 71 -7.95 13.92 -1.24
N ALA A 72 -8.26 14.65 -2.31
CA ALA A 72 -7.86 16.04 -2.44
C ALA A 72 -8.44 16.90 -1.31
N GLY A 73 -7.56 17.55 -0.53
CA GLY A 73 -7.93 18.40 0.61
C GLY A 73 -8.18 17.63 1.91
N THR A 74 -8.13 16.30 1.91
CA THR A 74 -8.12 15.52 3.15
C THR A 74 -6.71 15.49 3.72
N THR A 75 -6.56 15.76 5.01
CA THR A 75 -5.29 15.69 5.72
C THR A 75 -5.43 14.86 6.98
N ILE A 76 -4.34 14.22 7.40
CA ILE A 76 -4.30 13.51 8.68
C ILE A 76 -3.14 13.99 9.55
N ALA A 77 -3.31 13.93 10.86
CA ALA A 77 -2.29 14.24 11.85
C ALA A 77 -2.33 13.22 12.98
N THR A 78 -1.26 13.12 13.76
CA THR A 78 -1.23 12.28 14.96
C THR A 78 -0.72 13.08 16.15
N SER A 79 -1.30 12.84 17.32
CA SER A 79 -0.78 13.30 18.61
C SER A 79 0.23 12.32 19.22
N THR A 80 0.44 11.16 18.60
CA THR A 80 1.28 10.06 19.08
C THR A 80 2.33 9.64 18.04
N PRO A 81 3.27 10.53 17.67
CA PRO A 81 4.26 10.26 16.61
C PRO A 81 5.24 9.13 16.96
N ASP A 82 5.44 8.83 18.25
CA ASP A 82 6.27 7.70 18.69
C ASP A 82 5.60 6.33 18.43
N LEU A 83 4.28 6.31 18.23
CA LEU A 83 3.49 5.10 17.99
C LEU A 83 3.03 4.96 16.53
N LEU A 84 2.88 6.08 15.82
CA LEU A 84 2.31 6.13 14.47
C LEU A 84 3.14 7.04 13.55
N ALA A 85 3.61 6.49 12.43
CA ALA A 85 4.19 7.27 11.34
C ALA A 85 3.12 7.57 10.29
N ILE A 86 2.77 8.85 10.13
CA ILE A 86 1.71 9.32 9.23
C ILE A 86 2.19 9.38 7.78
N SER A 87 1.33 8.96 6.85
CA SER A 87 1.46 9.15 5.41
C SER A 87 0.25 9.92 4.89
N GLN A 88 0.50 11.10 4.31
CA GLN A 88 -0.59 11.88 3.70
C GLN A 88 -1.12 11.18 2.46
N GLY A 89 -2.43 11.35 2.23
CA GLY A 89 -3.04 10.99 0.96
C GLY A 89 -2.66 11.99 -0.13
N GLY A 90 -2.86 11.59 -1.38
CA GLY A 90 -2.57 12.43 -2.52
C GLY A 90 -2.71 11.68 -3.83
N THR A 91 -2.43 12.38 -4.93
CA THR A 91 -2.42 11.80 -6.27
C THR A 91 -0.99 11.76 -6.76
N ASP A 92 -0.57 10.62 -7.34
CA ASP A 92 0.69 10.48 -8.06
C ASP A 92 0.41 9.94 -9.47
N GLY A 93 0.63 10.80 -10.47
CA GLY A 93 0.25 10.53 -11.86
C GLY A 93 -1.25 10.34 -12.03
N SER A 94 -1.67 9.10 -12.30
CA SER A 94 -3.08 8.71 -12.46
C SER A 94 -3.61 7.86 -11.30
N ALA A 95 -2.80 7.65 -10.26
CA ALA A 95 -3.15 6.86 -9.09
C ALA A 95 -3.47 7.77 -7.91
N ASP A 96 -4.51 7.38 -7.17
CA ASP A 96 -4.99 8.05 -5.99
C ASP A 96 -4.63 7.22 -4.76
N PHE A 97 -3.97 7.85 -3.80
CA PHE A 97 -3.49 7.22 -2.57
C PHE A 97 -4.25 7.76 -1.37
N ASN A 98 -4.89 6.85 -0.66
CA ASN A 98 -5.53 7.14 0.61
C ASN A 98 -4.49 7.50 1.69
N PRO A 99 -4.83 8.41 2.61
CA PRO A 99 -3.99 8.68 3.79
C PRO A 99 -3.95 7.45 4.71
N GLY A 100 -2.92 7.39 5.56
CA GLY A 100 -2.78 6.29 6.52
C GLY A 100 -1.63 6.46 7.49
N ALA A 101 -1.38 5.46 8.32
CA ALA A 101 -0.28 5.46 9.26
C ALA A 101 0.33 4.06 9.46
N GLN A 102 1.64 3.99 9.62
CA GLN A 102 2.33 2.79 10.05
C GLN A 102 2.37 2.71 11.57
N ALA A 103 2.04 1.54 12.13
CA ALA A 103 2.16 1.25 13.55
C ALA A 103 3.61 0.93 13.93
N LEU A 104 4.22 1.75 14.78
CA LEU A 104 5.65 1.68 15.11
C LEU A 104 5.92 0.91 16.41
N ALA A 105 5.02 1.02 17.39
CA ALA A 105 5.18 0.44 18.71
C ALA A 105 3.81 0.17 19.35
N VAL A 106 3.79 -0.77 20.31
CA VAL A 106 2.58 -1.15 21.06
C VAL A 106 2.03 0.04 21.85
N GLY A 107 0.70 0.13 21.94
CA GLY A 107 0.03 1.20 22.67
C GLY A 107 -1.26 1.66 22.00
N THR A 108 -1.73 2.84 22.37
CA THR A 108 -2.93 3.46 21.80
C THR A 108 -2.53 4.75 21.10
N GLY A 109 -2.55 4.75 19.78
CA GLY A 109 -2.29 5.92 18.95
C GLY A 109 -3.58 6.65 18.56
N ILE A 110 -3.48 7.93 18.25
CA ILE A 110 -4.62 8.74 17.76
C ILE A 110 -4.25 9.38 16.43
N ILE A 111 -5.14 9.23 15.45
CA ILE A 111 -5.06 9.91 14.15
C ILE A 111 -6.25 10.85 14.04
N THR A 112 -6.00 12.15 13.90
CA THR A 112 -7.03 13.14 13.59
C THR A 112 -7.13 13.28 12.08
N VAL A 113 -8.32 13.06 11.54
CA VAL A 113 -8.62 13.23 10.11
C VAL A 113 -9.38 14.53 9.92
N THR A 114 -8.97 15.35 8.96
CA THR A 114 -9.67 16.56 8.53
C THR A 114 -10.11 16.40 7.08
N LEU A 115 -11.41 16.54 6.84
CA LEU A 115 -12.02 16.43 5.51
C LEU A 115 -12.00 17.77 4.77
N PRO A 116 -12.24 17.79 3.45
CA PRO A 116 -12.17 19.02 2.65
C PRO A 116 -13.23 20.07 3.02
N ASP A 117 -14.32 19.65 3.67
CA ASP A 117 -15.37 20.54 4.21
C ASP A 117 -15.00 21.15 5.58
N GLY A 118 -13.82 20.80 6.12
CA GLY A 118 -13.32 21.24 7.41
C GLY A 118 -13.82 20.42 8.60
N SER A 119 -14.67 19.41 8.38
CA SER A 119 -15.08 18.51 9.45
C SER A 119 -13.93 17.60 9.88
N THR A 120 -13.91 17.22 11.15
CA THR A 120 -12.85 16.38 11.73
C THR A 120 -13.42 15.21 12.53
N TYR A 121 -12.65 14.13 12.59
CA TYR A 121 -12.89 13.03 13.51
C TYR A 121 -11.56 12.39 13.93
N ASP A 122 -11.56 11.79 15.13
CA ASP A 122 -10.41 11.07 15.65
C ASP A 122 -10.61 9.56 15.49
N LEU A 123 -9.58 8.92 14.96
CA LEU A 123 -9.43 7.47 14.88
C LEU A 123 -8.45 7.02 15.95
N THR A 124 -8.93 6.25 16.92
CA THR A 124 -8.11 5.61 17.95
C THR A 124 -7.61 4.27 17.42
N VAL A 125 -6.28 4.10 17.34
CA VAL A 125 -5.63 2.87 16.87
C VAL A 125 -5.05 2.11 18.07
N THR A 126 -5.57 0.93 18.34
CA THR A 126 -4.97 0.00 19.32
C THR A 126 -3.90 -0.83 18.63
N ILE A 127 -2.65 -0.70 19.08
CA ILE A 127 -1.49 -1.36 18.51
C ILE A 127 -1.02 -2.47 19.45
N THR A 128 -0.96 -3.70 18.92
CA THR A 128 -0.51 -4.90 19.63
C THR A 128 0.75 -5.48 18.96
N GLU A 129 1.36 -6.50 19.57
CA GLU A 129 2.48 -7.24 18.96
C GLU A 129 2.08 -8.02 17.71
#